data_AF-A0A8H4XQN4-F1
#
_entry.id   AF-A0A8H4XQN4-F1
#
_cell.length_a   1.000
_cell.length_b   1.000
_cell.length_c   1.000
_cell.angle_alpha   90.00
_cell.angle_beta   90.00
_cell.angle_gamma   90.00
#
_symmetry.space_group_name_H-M   'P 1'
#
loop_
_entity.id
_entity.type
_entity.pdbx_description
1 polymer ?
#
loop_
_entity_poly.entity_id
_entity_poly.type
_entity_poly.pdbx_seq_one_letter_code
_entity_poly.pdbx_strand_id
1 'polypeptide(L)'
;MTSNPENFQGGGTFSLISSLRFDPDLPSATSLYAKDSYPRPHDSPYYLLRHHQDRLLQAATNFKWPLAVAILQQPLNTFAETLDTFIPDRSKAWRLRIVVDSEGQITVDVHPATAWPLRCMFLPTSFNELESLSSSFPWRLVVDSIATAPSQFTTYKTTARDHYDAARKRVGISSPTDSVEALLFNPLGEVMEGSIT
;
A
#
# COMPACT_ATOMS: atom_id res chain seq x y z
N MET A 1 26.68 8.65 -26.42
CA MET A 1 25.58 9.58 -26.08
C MET A 1 24.43 8.74 -25.57
N THR A 2 24.37 8.53 -24.27
CA THR A 2 23.31 7.78 -23.60
C THR A 2 22.85 8.66 -22.45
N SER A 3 21.57 9.00 -22.52
CA SER A 3 20.83 9.99 -21.77
C SER A 3 21.03 9.90 -20.26
N ASN A 4 21.31 11.06 -19.65
CA ASN A 4 21.12 11.30 -18.23
C ASN A 4 19.71 10.85 -17.82
N PRO A 5 19.51 10.15 -16.69
CA PRO A 5 18.19 10.07 -16.09
C PRO A 5 17.79 11.50 -15.72
N GLU A 6 16.67 11.95 -16.28
CA GLU A 6 16.09 13.25 -16.01
C GLU A 6 15.91 13.41 -14.48
N ASN A 7 16.71 14.31 -13.91
CA ASN A 7 16.40 14.93 -12.64
C ASN A 7 15.09 15.69 -12.85
N PHE A 8 13.96 15.04 -12.55
CA PHE A 8 12.67 15.73 -12.45
C PHE A 8 12.74 16.67 -11.25
N GLN A 9 13.21 17.89 -11.51
CA GLN A 9 12.92 19.08 -10.70
C GLN A 9 11.50 19.55 -11.06
N GLY A 10 10.50 18.77 -10.65
CA GLY A 10 9.08 19.08 -10.82
C GLY A 10 8.44 19.47 -9.49
N GLY A 11 8.66 20.72 -9.06
CA GLY A 11 7.71 21.63 -8.40
C GLY A 11 6.70 21.20 -7.31
N GLY A 12 6.76 20.00 -6.71
CA GLY A 12 5.86 19.61 -5.62
C GLY A 12 6.57 18.79 -4.55
N THR A 13 6.33 19.10 -3.28
CA THR A 13 6.72 18.24 -2.16
C THR A 13 5.82 17.01 -2.17
N PHE A 14 6.41 15.82 -2.31
CA PHE A 14 5.69 14.55 -2.19
C PHE A 14 6.17 13.80 -0.95
N SER A 15 5.43 12.77 -0.57
CA SER A 15 5.75 11.90 0.56
C SER A 15 5.65 10.43 0.13
N LEU A 16 6.35 9.56 0.83
CA LEU A 16 6.20 8.12 0.70
C LEU A 16 4.94 7.68 1.42
N ILE A 17 4.26 6.66 0.89
CA ILE A 17 3.05 6.12 1.52
C ILE A 17 3.10 4.61 1.66
N SER A 18 2.45 4.10 2.71
CA SER A 18 2.22 2.68 2.91
C SER A 18 0.85 2.50 3.56
N SER A 19 0.05 1.55 3.07
CA SER A 19 -1.25 1.26 3.66
C SER A 19 -1.29 -0.18 4.14
N LEU A 20 -1.69 -0.39 5.40
CA LEU A 20 -1.73 -1.70 6.03
C LEU A 20 -2.90 -1.83 7.00
N ARG A 21 -3.20 -3.06 7.41
CA ARG A 21 -4.20 -3.36 8.44
C ARG A 21 -3.51 -3.61 9.77
N PHE A 22 -3.98 -2.93 10.81
CA PHE A 22 -3.82 -3.36 12.18
C PHE A 22 -5.05 -4.18 12.59
N ASP A 23 -4.84 -5.29 13.27
CA ASP A 23 -5.91 -6.11 13.82
C ASP A 23 -5.38 -6.93 15.01
N PRO A 24 -5.99 -6.84 16.20
CA PRO A 24 -5.51 -7.59 17.36
C PRO A 24 -5.57 -9.12 17.18
N ASP A 25 -6.42 -9.62 16.28
CA ASP A 25 -6.58 -11.06 16.05
C ASP A 25 -5.61 -11.62 14.99
N LEU A 26 -4.81 -10.76 14.33
CA LEU A 26 -3.84 -11.17 13.31
C LEU A 26 -2.79 -12.18 13.80
N PRO A 27 -2.21 -12.07 15.01
CA PRO A 27 -1.26 -13.06 15.52
C PRO A 27 -1.86 -14.47 15.64
N SER A 28 -3.08 -14.55 16.17
CA SER A 28 -3.82 -15.80 16.28
C SER A 28 -4.19 -16.36 14.92
N ALA A 29 -4.68 -15.52 14.01
CA ALA A 29 -5.02 -15.93 12.64
C ALA A 29 -3.78 -16.39 11.86
N THR A 30 -2.64 -15.71 12.02
CA THR A 30 -1.36 -16.10 11.42
C THR A 30 -0.95 -17.48 11.91
N SER A 31 -1.03 -17.71 13.22
CA SER A 31 -0.69 -19.01 13.83
C SER A 31 -1.60 -20.14 13.34
N LEU A 32 -2.86 -19.85 13.01
CA LEU A 32 -3.83 -20.84 12.57
C LEU A 32 -3.78 -21.11 11.06
N TYR A 33 -3.61 -20.09 10.24
CA TYR A 33 -3.78 -20.18 8.78
C TYR A 33 -2.46 -20.07 7.99
N ALA A 34 -1.40 -19.53 8.59
CA ALA A 34 -0.18 -19.15 7.85
C ALA A 34 1.13 -19.36 8.64
N LYS A 35 1.13 -20.24 9.66
CA LYS A 35 2.25 -20.39 10.60
C LYS A 35 3.61 -20.54 9.92
N ASP A 36 3.67 -21.40 8.90
CA ASP A 36 4.93 -21.78 8.24
C ASP A 36 5.24 -20.91 7.01
N SER A 37 4.26 -20.15 6.49
CA SER A 37 4.37 -19.36 5.26
C SER A 37 4.44 -17.85 5.49
N TYR A 38 3.97 -17.36 6.64
CA TYR A 38 3.92 -15.94 6.94
C TYR A 38 5.32 -15.38 7.27
N PRO A 39 5.70 -14.20 6.76
CA PRO A 39 6.98 -13.59 7.10
C PRO A 39 7.04 -13.18 8.57
N ARG A 40 8.21 -13.29 9.19
CA ARG A 40 8.43 -12.77 10.55
C ARG A 40 8.31 -11.25 10.60
N PRO A 41 7.77 -10.68 11.69
CA PRO A 41 7.29 -11.32 12.92
C PRO A 41 5.88 -11.93 12.82
N HIS A 42 5.66 -13.11 13.42
CA HIS A 42 4.36 -13.81 13.41
C HIS A 42 3.38 -13.30 14.48
N ASP A 43 3.90 -12.63 15.51
CA ASP A 43 3.17 -12.09 16.65
C ASP A 43 2.75 -10.62 16.45
N SER A 44 3.02 -10.05 15.27
CA SER A 44 2.64 -8.67 15.00
C SER A 44 1.15 -8.54 14.72
N PRO A 45 0.47 -7.55 15.34
CA PRO A 45 -0.90 -7.20 14.99
C PRO A 45 -0.98 -6.35 13.70
N TYR A 46 0.13 -6.18 12.98
CA TYR A 46 0.21 -5.42 11.73
C TYR A 46 0.48 -6.35 10.56
N TYR A 47 -0.44 -6.38 9.60
CA TYR A 47 -0.30 -7.24 8.43
C TYR A 47 0.93 -6.86 7.59
N LEU A 48 1.86 -7.80 7.43
CA LEU A 48 3.09 -7.72 6.65
C LEU A 48 4.02 -6.58 7.09
N LEU A 49 4.06 -6.26 8.39
CA LEU A 49 4.76 -5.09 8.94
C LEU A 49 6.18 -4.87 8.39
N ARG A 50 7.00 -5.93 8.35
CA ARG A 50 8.36 -5.88 7.82
C ARG A 50 8.40 -5.41 6.37
N HIS A 51 7.55 -5.98 5.52
CA HIS A 51 7.50 -5.59 4.10
C HIS A 51 7.07 -4.13 3.93
N HIS A 52 6.19 -3.63 4.80
CA HIS A 52 5.80 -2.22 4.78
C HIS A 52 6.97 -1.29 5.18
N GLN A 53 7.75 -1.63 6.21
CA GLN A 53 8.95 -0.88 6.59
C GLN A 53 10.02 -0.94 5.50
N ASP A 54 10.35 -2.14 5.01
CA ASP A 54 11.38 -2.36 4.00
C ASP A 54 11.06 -1.62 2.70
N ARG A 55 9.79 -1.60 2.29
CA ARG A 55 9.35 -0.85 1.09
C ARG A 55 9.52 0.66 1.25
N LEU A 56 9.14 1.20 2.42
CA LEU A 56 9.34 2.63 2.71
C LEU A 56 10.84 2.96 2.73
N LEU A 57 11.65 2.11 3.36
CA LEU A 57 13.11 2.29 3.42
C LEU A 57 13.75 2.27 2.02
N GLN A 58 13.37 1.31 1.18
CA GLN A 58 13.85 1.23 -0.21
C GLN A 58 13.49 2.50 -1.00
N ALA A 59 12.27 3.00 -0.84
CA ALA A 59 11.85 4.23 -1.49
C ALA A 59 12.64 5.45 -0.98
N ALA A 60 12.78 5.62 0.34
CA ALA A 60 13.56 6.71 0.93
C ALA A 60 15.03 6.68 0.49
N THR A 61 15.61 5.48 0.37
CA THR A 61 16.96 5.29 -0.15
C THR A 61 17.06 5.71 -1.62
N ASN A 62 16.10 5.28 -2.45
CA ASN A 62 16.05 5.63 -3.87
C ASN A 62 15.90 7.15 -4.11
N PHE A 63 15.06 7.84 -3.32
CA PHE A 63 14.87 9.28 -3.41
C PHE A 63 15.93 10.10 -2.66
N LYS A 64 16.93 9.44 -2.05
CA LYS A 64 18.05 10.07 -1.34
C LYS A 64 17.59 10.93 -0.16
N TRP A 65 16.70 10.42 0.67
CA TRP A 65 16.18 11.09 1.87
C TRP A 65 16.88 10.57 3.14
N PRO A 66 18.07 11.10 3.50
CA PRO A 66 18.90 10.51 4.55
C PRO A 66 18.22 10.52 5.93
N LEU A 67 17.41 11.54 6.23
CA LEU A 67 16.68 11.63 7.50
C LEU A 67 15.59 10.54 7.58
N ALA A 68 14.77 10.39 6.53
CA ALA A 68 13.79 9.32 6.45
C ALA A 68 14.44 7.92 6.50
N VAL A 69 15.59 7.73 5.82
CA VAL A 69 16.36 6.48 5.89
C VAL A 69 16.78 6.19 7.33
N ALA A 70 17.33 7.17 8.05
CA ALA A 70 17.76 6.98 9.44
C ALA A 70 16.61 6.56 10.37
N ILE A 71 15.41 7.09 10.15
CA ILE A 71 14.20 6.70 10.89
C ILE A 71 13.74 5.29 10.49
N LEU A 72 13.67 5.00 9.19
CA LEU A 72 13.12 3.74 8.67
C LEU A 72 14.04 2.53 8.83
N GLN A 73 15.36 2.74 8.99
CA GLN A 73 16.33 1.69 9.29
C GLN A 73 16.32 1.23 10.74
N GLN A 74 15.60 1.92 11.62
CA GLN A 74 15.49 1.51 13.02
C GLN A 74 14.84 0.11 13.13
N PRO A 75 15.09 -0.61 14.25
CA PRO A 75 14.49 -1.92 14.49
C PRO A 75 12.96 -1.92 14.30
N LEU A 76 12.44 -3.05 13.81
CA LEU A 76 11.02 -3.20 13.46
C LEU A 76 10.06 -2.90 14.64
N ASN A 77 10.48 -3.18 15.88
CA ASN A 77 9.72 -2.86 17.07
C ASN A 77 9.59 -1.35 17.29
N THR A 78 10.63 -0.56 17.03
CA THR A 78 10.53 0.91 17.10
C THR A 78 9.57 1.47 16.06
N PHE A 79 9.52 0.86 14.86
CA PHE A 79 8.52 1.20 13.87
C PHE A 79 7.10 0.86 14.35
N ALA A 80 6.90 -0.34 14.91
CA ALA A 80 5.61 -0.75 15.48
C ALA A 80 5.16 0.17 16.64
N GLU A 81 6.07 0.47 17.57
CA GLU A 81 5.84 1.39 18.70
C GLU A 81 5.43 2.78 18.21
N THR A 82 6.06 3.26 17.13
CA THR A 82 5.67 4.53 16.50
C THR A 82 4.24 4.46 15.96
N LEU A 83 3.87 3.39 15.24
CA LEU A 83 2.51 3.21 14.72
C LEU A 83 1.47 3.06 15.85
N ASP A 84 1.85 2.42 16.96
CA ASP A 84 0.99 2.21 18.13
C ASP A 84 0.49 3.53 18.71
N THR A 85 1.29 4.61 18.63
CA THR A 85 0.90 5.94 19.12
C THR A 85 -0.30 6.56 18.39
N PHE A 86 -0.59 6.09 17.17
CA PHE A 86 -1.70 6.59 16.35
C PHE A 86 -2.98 5.78 16.51
N ILE A 87 -2.94 4.61 17.17
CA ILE A 87 -4.09 3.71 17.27
C ILE A 87 -5.00 4.14 18.45
N PRO A 88 -6.26 4.55 18.20
CA PRO A 88 -7.14 5.02 19.28
C PRO A 88 -7.59 3.92 20.23
N ASP A 89 -7.82 2.71 19.71
CA ASP A 89 -8.33 1.56 20.47
C ASP A 89 -7.73 0.27 19.91
N ARG A 90 -6.77 -0.31 20.63
CA ARG A 90 -6.04 -1.52 20.21
C ARG A 90 -6.89 -2.80 20.25
N SER A 91 -8.10 -2.75 20.79
CA SER A 91 -9.03 -3.89 20.77
C SER A 91 -9.81 -4.01 19.46
N LYS A 92 -9.64 -3.06 18.53
CA LYS A 92 -10.35 -3.00 17.24
C LYS A 92 -9.40 -3.03 16.06
N ALA A 93 -9.92 -3.43 14.90
CA ALA A 93 -9.18 -3.43 13.64
C ALA A 93 -9.19 -2.04 12.97
N TRP A 94 -8.04 -1.64 12.44
CA TRP A 94 -7.82 -0.34 11.81
C TRP A 94 -7.09 -0.47 10.47
N ARG A 95 -7.47 0.36 9.51
CA ARG A 95 -6.68 0.62 8.31
C ARG A 95 -5.80 1.83 8.58
N LEU A 96 -4.49 1.64 8.43
CA LEU A 96 -3.49 2.69 8.58
C LEU A 96 -3.03 3.14 7.19
N ARG A 97 -2.95 4.44 6.97
CA ARG A 97 -2.23 5.06 5.87
C ARG A 97 -1.04 5.84 6.45
N ILE A 98 0.12 5.23 6.37
CA ILE A 98 1.40 5.77 6.82
C ILE A 98 1.94 6.69 5.74
N VAL A 99 2.36 7.89 6.13
CA VAL A 99 2.98 8.89 5.28
C VAL A 99 4.32 9.28 5.89
N VAL A 100 5.37 9.28 5.07
CA VAL A 100 6.73 9.68 5.47
C VAL A 100 7.25 10.75 4.52
N ASP A 101 7.65 11.91 5.05
CA ASP A 101 8.25 12.99 4.27
C ASP A 101 9.78 12.88 4.15
N SER A 102 10.41 13.85 3.48
CA SER A 102 11.86 13.90 3.26
C SER A 102 12.66 14.11 4.54
N GLU A 103 12.04 14.72 5.55
CA GLU A 103 12.62 15.01 6.86
C GLU A 103 12.50 13.81 7.81
N GLY A 104 11.80 12.75 7.39
CA GLY A 104 11.61 11.53 8.17
C GLY A 104 10.47 11.62 9.18
N GLN A 105 9.62 12.65 9.10
CA GLN A 105 8.42 12.73 9.90
C GLN A 105 7.42 11.66 9.44
N ILE A 106 6.95 10.87 10.40
CA ILE A 106 5.91 9.86 10.19
C ILE A 106 4.59 10.46 10.65
N THR A 107 3.58 10.41 9.78
CA THR A 107 2.18 10.66 10.11
C THR A 107 1.35 9.47 9.68
N VAL A 108 0.24 9.20 10.39
CA VAL A 108 -0.61 8.05 10.09
C VAL A 108 -2.07 8.48 10.12
N ASP A 109 -2.76 8.36 8.99
CA ASP A 109 -4.21 8.46 8.96
C ASP A 109 -4.80 7.09 9.35
N VAL A 110 -5.70 7.09 10.33
CA VAL A 110 -6.28 5.87 10.90
C VAL A 110 -7.78 5.86 10.65
N HIS A 111 -8.27 4.79 10.03
CA HIS A 111 -9.68 4.59 9.73
C HIS A 111 -10.15 3.22 10.22
N PRO A 112 -11.40 3.05 10.67
CA PRO A 112 -11.93 1.73 11.00
C PRO A 112 -11.72 0.76 9.83
N ALA A 113 -11.19 -0.43 10.12
CA ALA A 113 -11.04 -1.45 9.09
C ALA A 113 -12.41 -2.03 8.73
N THR A 114 -12.66 -2.25 7.44
CA THR A 114 -13.80 -3.05 7.00
C THR A 114 -13.69 -4.46 7.59
N ALA A 115 -14.81 -4.95 8.13
CA ALA A 115 -14.91 -6.32 8.60
C ALA A 115 -14.55 -7.27 7.46
N TRP A 116 -13.56 -8.12 7.67
CA TRP A 116 -13.06 -9.05 6.68
C TRP A 116 -12.56 -10.31 7.38
N PRO A 117 -12.92 -11.52 6.93
CA PRO A 117 -12.42 -12.73 7.58
C PRO A 117 -10.90 -12.83 7.41
N LEU A 118 -10.16 -12.90 8.52
CA LEU A 118 -8.70 -12.90 8.48
C LEU A 118 -8.11 -14.08 7.67
N ARG A 119 -8.78 -15.24 7.60
CA ARG A 119 -8.35 -16.37 6.73
C ARG A 119 -8.11 -15.92 5.28
N CYS A 120 -8.96 -15.02 4.78
CA CYS A 120 -8.94 -14.53 3.40
C CYS A 120 -7.76 -13.58 3.14
N MET A 121 -7.03 -13.17 4.18
CA MET A 121 -5.78 -12.42 4.04
C MET A 121 -4.56 -13.31 3.84
N PHE A 122 -4.68 -14.62 4.08
CA PHE A 122 -3.56 -15.56 4.01
C PHE A 122 -3.74 -16.63 2.94
N LEU A 123 -4.98 -17.00 2.66
CA LEU A 123 -5.32 -18.12 1.79
C LEU A 123 -6.23 -17.67 0.64
N PRO A 124 -6.08 -18.27 -0.56
CA PRO A 124 -7.03 -18.08 -1.64
C PRO A 124 -8.46 -18.38 -1.18
N THR A 125 -9.39 -17.52 -1.56
CA THR A 125 -10.82 -17.64 -1.23
C THR A 125 -11.58 -17.89 -2.51
N SER A 126 -12.56 -18.81 -2.48
CA SER A 126 -13.35 -19.13 -3.67
C SER A 126 -14.24 -17.94 -4.10
N PHE A 127 -14.58 -17.84 -5.38
CA PHE A 127 -15.44 -16.75 -5.87
C PHE A 127 -16.83 -16.75 -5.23
N ASN A 128 -17.46 -17.92 -5.07
CA ASN A 128 -18.76 -18.03 -4.40
C ASN A 128 -18.73 -17.47 -2.97
N GLU A 129 -17.63 -17.70 -2.26
CA GLU A 129 -17.41 -17.21 -0.91
C GLU A 129 -17.14 -15.70 -0.91
N LEU A 130 -16.34 -15.19 -1.86
CA LEU A 130 -16.14 -13.74 -2.04
C LEU A 130 -17.44 -12.99 -2.37
N GLU A 131 -18.30 -13.55 -3.23
CA GLU A 131 -19.64 -13.01 -3.53
C GLU A 131 -20.51 -12.95 -2.27
N SER A 132 -20.39 -13.94 -1.38
CA SER A 132 -21.12 -13.96 -0.11
C SER A 132 -20.60 -12.95 0.92
N LEU A 133 -19.31 -12.60 0.84
CA LEU A 133 -18.63 -11.70 1.77
C LEU A 133 -18.69 -10.23 1.35
N SER A 134 -18.83 -9.95 0.05
CA SER A 134 -18.87 -8.59 -0.48
C SER A 134 -19.87 -8.48 -1.62
N SER A 135 -20.90 -7.66 -1.42
CA SER A 135 -21.86 -7.30 -2.48
C SER A 135 -21.23 -6.52 -3.63
N SER A 136 -19.98 -6.09 -3.47
CA SER A 136 -19.20 -5.32 -4.42
C SER A 136 -18.35 -6.21 -5.34
N PHE A 137 -18.28 -7.51 -5.04
CA PHE A 137 -17.56 -8.50 -5.87
C PHE A 137 -18.50 -9.07 -6.96
N PRO A 138 -18.01 -9.34 -8.18
CA PRO A 138 -16.67 -9.00 -8.69
C PRO A 138 -16.54 -7.53 -9.10
N TRP A 139 -15.33 -6.98 -9.00
CA TRP A 139 -15.04 -5.65 -9.51
C TRP A 139 -14.94 -5.65 -11.03
N ARG A 140 -15.40 -4.57 -11.67
CA ARG A 140 -15.23 -4.37 -13.11
C ARG A 140 -13.84 -3.80 -13.39
N LEU A 141 -13.02 -4.55 -14.13
CA LEU A 141 -11.71 -4.09 -14.58
C LEU A 141 -11.83 -3.37 -15.93
N VAL A 142 -11.28 -2.16 -16.03
CA VAL A 142 -11.32 -1.35 -17.27
C VAL A 142 -9.91 -0.95 -17.65
N VAL A 143 -9.47 -1.33 -18.85
CA VAL A 143 -8.17 -0.91 -19.38
C VAL A 143 -8.19 0.60 -19.59
N ASP A 144 -7.17 1.28 -19.08
CA ASP A 144 -7.00 2.70 -19.32
C ASP A 144 -6.87 2.98 -20.83
N SER A 145 -7.22 4.19 -21.25
CA SER A 145 -7.11 4.62 -22.65
C SER A 145 -5.74 5.24 -23.00
N ILE A 146 -4.91 5.50 -21.98
CA ILE A 146 -3.60 6.13 -22.13
C ILE A 146 -2.54 5.27 -21.44
N ALA A 147 -1.45 4.99 -22.15
CA ALA A 147 -0.31 4.26 -21.58
C ALA A 147 0.36 5.06 -20.46
N THR A 148 0.82 4.37 -19.42
CA THR A 148 1.59 4.97 -18.32
C THR A 148 3.07 4.61 -18.48
N ALA A 149 3.94 5.61 -18.59
CA ALA A 149 5.38 5.38 -18.64
C ALA A 149 5.89 4.92 -17.26
N PRO A 150 6.62 3.79 -17.16
CA PRO A 150 7.25 3.38 -15.91
C PRO A 150 8.21 4.45 -15.38
N SER A 151 8.14 4.72 -14.08
CA SER A 151 8.99 5.70 -13.40
C SER A 151 9.18 5.33 -11.92
N GLN A 152 9.98 6.11 -11.20
CA GLN A 152 10.08 5.95 -9.74
C GLN A 152 8.73 6.11 -9.04
N PHE A 153 7.78 6.87 -9.61
CA PHE A 153 6.46 7.09 -9.02
C PHE A 153 5.45 5.96 -9.32
N THR A 154 5.77 5.06 -10.25
CA THR A 154 5.06 3.79 -10.43
C THR A 154 5.73 2.64 -9.67
N THR A 155 7.06 2.70 -9.49
CA THR A 155 7.80 1.69 -8.70
C THR A 155 7.60 1.86 -7.20
N TYR A 156 7.62 3.09 -6.70
CA TYR A 156 7.50 3.40 -5.28
C TYR A 156 6.18 4.09 -4.98
N LYS A 157 5.55 3.68 -3.88
CA LYS A 157 4.26 4.21 -3.48
C LYS A 157 4.46 5.60 -2.85
N THR A 158 4.01 6.64 -3.54
CA THR A 158 4.11 8.04 -3.10
C THR A 158 2.76 8.75 -3.10
N THR A 159 2.72 10.00 -2.65
CA THR A 159 1.59 10.92 -2.85
C THR A 159 1.54 11.54 -4.24
N ALA A 160 2.60 11.45 -5.04
CA ALA A 160 2.62 11.91 -6.42
C ALA A 160 1.94 10.88 -7.32
N ARG A 161 0.61 11.00 -7.46
CA ARG A 161 -0.27 9.97 -8.05
C ARG A 161 -1.10 10.43 -9.23
N ASP A 162 -0.81 11.60 -9.79
CA ASP A 162 -1.59 12.20 -10.88
C ASP A 162 -1.85 11.25 -12.06
N HIS A 163 -0.89 10.38 -12.40
CA HIS A 163 -1.05 9.37 -13.45
C HIS A 163 -2.12 8.33 -13.11
N TYR A 164 -2.12 7.81 -11.87
CA TYR A 164 -3.16 6.90 -11.38
C TYR A 164 -4.52 7.61 -11.26
N ASP A 165 -4.54 8.85 -10.76
CA ASP A 165 -5.79 9.60 -10.58
C ASP A 165 -6.43 9.98 -11.92
N ALA A 166 -5.60 10.31 -12.92
CA ALA A 166 -6.06 10.54 -14.28
C ALA A 166 -6.59 9.24 -14.92
N ALA A 167 -5.95 8.09 -14.71
CA ALA A 167 -6.44 6.79 -15.18
C ALA A 167 -7.82 6.47 -14.58
N ARG A 168 -7.96 6.62 -13.25
CA ARG A 168 -9.23 6.44 -12.53
C ARG A 168 -10.33 7.33 -13.10
N LYS A 169 -10.04 8.61 -13.35
CA LYS A 169 -10.99 9.55 -13.95
C LYS A 169 -11.43 9.11 -15.36
N ARG A 170 -10.51 8.63 -16.20
CA ARG A 170 -10.81 8.18 -17.58
C ARG A 170 -11.73 6.97 -17.61
N VAL A 171 -11.60 6.05 -16.65
CA VAL A 171 -12.46 4.86 -16.55
C VAL A 171 -13.77 5.11 -15.77
N GLY A 172 -14.01 6.36 -15.35
CA GLY A 172 -15.24 6.77 -14.67
C GLY A 172 -15.30 6.45 -13.18
N ILE A 173 -14.16 6.22 -12.52
CA ILE A 173 -14.11 6.06 -11.06
C ILE A 173 -14.18 7.45 -10.42
N SER A 174 -15.17 7.66 -9.58
CA SER A 174 -15.46 8.93 -8.91
C SER A 174 -15.41 8.82 -7.39
N SER A 175 -15.55 7.61 -6.83
CA SER A 175 -15.46 7.32 -5.41
C SER A 175 -14.39 6.25 -5.13
N PRO A 176 -13.68 6.34 -3.98
CA PRO A 176 -12.86 5.23 -3.47
C PRO A 176 -13.62 3.92 -3.23
N THR A 177 -14.96 3.97 -3.17
CA THR A 177 -15.84 2.81 -2.94
C THR A 177 -16.40 2.20 -4.23
N ASP A 178 -16.11 2.79 -5.39
CA ASP A 178 -16.57 2.25 -6.68
C ASP A 178 -15.95 0.86 -6.90
N SER A 179 -16.77 -0.13 -7.27
CA SER A 179 -16.31 -1.50 -7.59
C SER A 179 -15.79 -1.61 -9.03
N VAL A 180 -14.93 -0.66 -9.38
CA VAL A 180 -14.29 -0.54 -10.70
C VAL A 180 -12.81 -0.27 -10.47
N GLU A 181 -11.94 -0.96 -11.21
CA GLU A 181 -10.50 -0.74 -11.19
C GLU A 181 -10.00 -0.33 -12.57
N ALA A 182 -9.06 0.63 -12.60
CA ALA A 182 -8.36 1.02 -13.81
C ALA A 182 -7.13 0.11 -13.99
N LEU A 183 -7.05 -0.63 -15.09
CA LEU A 183 -5.87 -1.42 -15.46
C LEU A 183 -4.91 -0.57 -16.27
N LEU A 184 -3.70 -0.35 -15.73
CA LEU A 184 -2.65 0.41 -16.39
C LEU A 184 -1.79 -0.51 -17.26
N PHE A 185 -1.31 0.05 -18.37
CA PHE A 185 -0.39 -0.60 -19.29
C PHE A 185 0.73 0.35 -19.71
N ASN A 186 1.89 -0.18 -20.05
CA ASN A 186 3.06 0.61 -20.44
C ASN A 186 3.03 0.97 -21.95
N PRO A 187 3.95 1.82 -22.46
CA PRO A 187 3.98 2.18 -23.88
C PRO A 187 4.23 1.01 -24.85
N LEU A 188 4.68 -0.14 -24.35
CA LEU A 188 4.86 -1.37 -25.14
C LEU A 188 3.57 -2.21 -25.22
N GLY A 189 2.48 -1.77 -24.56
CA GLY A 189 1.22 -2.51 -24.53
C GLY A 189 1.16 -3.58 -23.44
N GLU A 190 2.14 -3.63 -22.53
CA GLU A 190 2.21 -4.65 -21.48
C GLU A 190 1.46 -4.19 -20.23
N VAL A 191 0.72 -5.11 -19.61
CA VAL A 191 0.01 -4.85 -18.35
C VAL A 191 1.02 -4.54 -17.25
N MET A 192 0.73 -3.50 -16.45
CA MET A 192 1.52 -3.14 -15.28
C MET A 192 0.81 -3.56 -13.98
N GLU A 193 -0.26 -2.86 -13.63
CA GLU A 193 -0.93 -2.95 -12.32
C GLU A 193 -2.32 -2.29 -12.37
N GLY A 194 -3.09 -2.39 -11.29
CA GLY A 194 -4.28 -1.57 -11.09
C GLY A 194 -3.94 -0.21 -10.48
N SER A 195 -4.88 0.73 -10.43
CA SER A 195 -4.60 2.04 -9.84
C SER A 195 -4.33 1.98 -8.33
N ILE A 196 -4.86 0.98 -7.63
CA ILE A 196 -4.66 0.75 -6.19
C ILE A 196 -4.35 -0.70 -5.81
N THR A 197 -4.17 -1.61 -6.79
CA THR A 197 -3.98 -3.06 -6.59
C THR A 197 -2.75 -3.60 -7.30
#